data_AF-A0A7Y6IKB5-F1
#
_entry.id   AF-A0A7Y6IKB5-F1
#
_cell.length_a   1.000
_cell.length_b   1.000
_cell.length_c   1.000
_cell.angle_alpha   90.00
_cell.angle_beta   90.00
_cell.angle_gamma   90.00
#
_symmetry.space_group_name_H-M   'P 1'
#
loop_
_entity.id
_entity.type
_entity.pdbx_description
1 polymer ?
#
loop_
_entity_poly.entity_id
_entity_poly.type
_entity_poly.pdbx_seq_one_letter_code
_entity_poly.pdbx_strand_id
1 'polypeptide(L)'
;MTVGHTGGEHTGAGGVGLELRDLRADCGSCFALCCVALPFSRSADFAVDKDAGRPCHNLQDDFRCGIHRHLREEGFAGCTVFDCFGAGQKVSQVTFGGHDWRSEPGTAGRMFAVFPVVRQLHELLWYLTEALTLPAAAPVREEVLRARDEIDALTRLGPEELAGLDVAERRGRVNPLLLRVSELVREPARAGGQGGRDRKKDRRGADLIGARLRGADLYGADLRGAYLIGADLRGADLRLADLIGADLRGADLSGADLTGSVFLTQFQLNAARGDAATRIPPGLTRPAHWSATATAPARRAPQGGKQAQDRTRAEGRAARGGARRDAPAGRRGGRPKGRGRDGK
;
A
#
# COMPACT_ATOMS: atom_id res chain seq x y z
N MET A 1 24.57 51.60 -40.62
CA MET A 1 24.93 50.86 -39.39
C MET A 1 24.13 49.58 -39.39
N THR A 2 24.81 48.42 -39.46
CA THR A 2 24.19 47.09 -39.48
C THR A 2 24.00 46.57 -38.06
N VAL A 3 22.83 46.00 -37.77
CA VAL A 3 22.57 45.34 -36.48
C VAL A 3 23.02 43.87 -36.61
N GLY A 4 23.95 43.44 -35.77
CA GLY A 4 24.55 42.11 -35.87
C GLY A 4 23.62 40.99 -35.40
N HIS A 5 23.55 39.90 -36.16
CA HIS A 5 23.12 38.61 -35.64
C HIS A 5 24.24 38.04 -34.75
N THR A 6 23.89 37.55 -33.56
CA THR A 6 24.70 36.58 -32.80
C THR A 6 23.78 35.46 -32.33
N GLY A 7 23.82 34.32 -33.02
CA GLY A 7 23.08 33.13 -32.60
C GLY A 7 23.73 32.48 -31.39
N GLY A 8 22.90 31.99 -30.46
CA GLY A 8 23.33 31.04 -29.43
C GLY A 8 23.10 29.61 -29.94
N GLU A 9 24.18 28.88 -30.23
CA GLU A 9 24.07 27.51 -30.73
C GLU A 9 23.69 26.54 -29.60
N HIS A 10 22.42 26.12 -29.55
CA HIS A 10 21.98 25.02 -28.70
C HIS A 10 22.49 23.67 -29.22
N THR A 11 23.78 23.40 -28.96
CA THR A 11 24.37 22.06 -29.07
C THR A 11 24.21 21.31 -27.74
N GLY A 12 23.90 20.01 -27.79
CA GLY A 12 23.79 19.18 -26.58
C GLY A 12 22.56 18.28 -26.56
N ALA A 13 22.59 17.18 -27.32
CA ALA A 13 21.61 16.10 -27.19
C ALA A 13 21.88 15.29 -25.91
N GLY A 14 21.34 15.76 -24.78
CA GLY A 14 21.34 15.06 -23.49
C GLY A 14 19.96 14.50 -23.17
N GLY A 15 19.80 13.18 -23.14
CA GLY A 15 18.52 12.55 -22.82
C GLY A 15 18.09 12.82 -21.37
N VAL A 16 16.97 13.53 -21.19
CA VAL A 16 16.38 13.74 -19.87
C VAL A 16 15.85 12.39 -19.36
N GLY A 17 16.46 11.89 -18.29
CA GLY A 17 16.06 10.61 -17.68
C GLY A 17 14.69 10.73 -16.98
N LEU A 18 13.95 9.62 -16.99
CA LEU A 18 12.62 9.50 -16.36
C LEU A 18 12.65 9.91 -14.88
N GLU A 19 11.78 10.84 -14.48
CA GLU A 19 11.59 11.32 -13.11
C GLU A 19 10.26 10.84 -12.51
N LEU A 20 10.16 10.86 -11.16
CA LEU A 20 8.92 10.53 -10.44
C LEU A 20 7.71 11.40 -10.83
N ARG A 21 7.93 12.63 -11.32
CA ARG A 21 6.85 13.51 -11.77
C ARG A 21 6.16 12.97 -13.04
N ASP A 22 6.91 12.31 -13.92
CA ASP A 22 6.44 11.79 -15.20
C ASP A 22 5.60 10.51 -15.00
N LEU A 23 5.76 9.87 -13.84
CA LEU A 23 5.03 8.69 -13.37
C LEU A 23 3.83 9.03 -12.46
N ARG A 24 3.44 10.31 -12.35
CA ARG A 24 2.19 10.69 -11.68
C ARG A 24 1.01 10.48 -12.64
N ALA A 25 -0.14 10.06 -12.13
CA ALA A 25 -1.34 9.90 -12.94
C ALA A 25 -1.85 11.27 -13.45
N ASP A 26 -1.92 11.44 -14.76
CA ASP A 26 -2.67 12.52 -15.39
C ASP A 26 -3.92 11.94 -16.07
N CYS A 27 -5.05 12.07 -15.37
CA CYS A 27 -6.35 11.64 -15.89
C CYS A 27 -6.87 12.52 -17.03
N GLY A 28 -6.35 13.74 -17.22
CA GLY A 28 -6.70 14.62 -18.34
C GLY A 28 -6.12 14.16 -19.67
N SER A 29 -4.92 13.56 -19.65
CA SER A 29 -4.26 12.95 -20.81
C SER A 29 -4.62 11.47 -21.02
N CYS A 30 -5.71 10.97 -20.43
CA CYS A 30 -6.07 9.55 -20.41
C CYS A 30 -7.49 9.30 -20.93
N PHE A 31 -7.69 8.24 -21.73
CA PHE A 31 -9.03 7.77 -22.16
C PHE A 31 -9.79 7.02 -21.06
N ALA A 32 -9.72 7.54 -19.82
CA ALA A 32 -10.37 7.01 -18.61
C ALA A 32 -10.16 5.50 -18.36
N LEU A 33 -9.00 4.94 -18.73
CA LEU A 33 -8.78 3.49 -18.78
C LEU A 33 -9.05 2.79 -17.44
N CYS A 34 -8.80 3.44 -16.30
CA CYS A 34 -9.17 2.93 -14.96
C CYS A 34 -10.69 2.88 -14.70
N CYS A 35 -11.48 3.76 -15.31
CA CYS A 35 -12.94 3.84 -15.15
C CYS A 35 -13.70 2.90 -16.11
N VAL A 36 -13.06 2.44 -17.20
CA VAL A 36 -13.66 1.52 -18.18
C VAL A 36 -13.08 0.12 -18.10
N ALA A 37 -11.76 -0.06 -18.20
CA ALA A 37 -11.14 -1.38 -18.34
C ALA A 37 -11.28 -2.25 -17.08
N LEU A 38 -11.07 -1.66 -15.90
CA LEU A 38 -11.06 -2.40 -14.63
C LEU A 38 -12.49 -2.61 -14.09
N PRO A 39 -12.80 -3.79 -13.52
CA PRO A 39 -14.05 -4.01 -12.79
C PRO A 39 -13.98 -3.43 -11.37
N PHE A 40 -15.15 -3.20 -10.77
CA PHE A 40 -15.28 -3.04 -9.31
C PHE A 40 -16.64 -3.57 -8.82
N SER A 41 -16.70 -4.00 -7.56
CA SER A 41 -17.91 -4.55 -6.94
C SER A 41 -18.41 -3.66 -5.81
N ARG A 42 -19.72 -3.67 -5.60
CA ARG A 42 -20.40 -2.86 -4.58
C ARG A 42 -19.88 -3.21 -3.19
N SER A 43 -19.45 -2.19 -2.46
CA SER A 43 -18.68 -2.31 -1.23
C SER A 43 -18.74 -1.00 -0.43
N ALA A 44 -17.92 -0.86 0.61
CA ALA A 44 -17.73 0.43 1.29
C ALA A 44 -16.94 1.45 0.43
N ASP A 45 -16.21 0.97 -0.59
CA ASP A 45 -15.37 1.78 -1.47
C ASP A 45 -16.06 2.16 -2.80
N PHE A 46 -17.12 1.44 -3.18
CA PHE A 46 -17.89 1.63 -4.42
C PHE A 46 -19.39 1.42 -4.19
N ALA A 47 -20.22 2.42 -4.50
CA ALA A 47 -21.67 2.39 -4.28
C ALA A 47 -22.44 1.39 -5.18
N VAL A 48 -21.85 1.00 -6.31
CA VAL A 48 -22.43 0.15 -7.36
C VAL A 48 -21.39 -0.82 -7.92
N ASP A 49 -21.87 -1.89 -8.55
CA ASP A 49 -21.05 -2.82 -9.33
C ASP A 49 -20.79 -2.30 -10.75
N LYS A 50 -19.63 -2.63 -11.32
CA LYS A 50 -19.26 -2.32 -12.70
C LYS A 50 -18.35 -3.40 -13.29
N ASP A 51 -18.77 -3.98 -14.40
CA ASP A 51 -18.02 -4.99 -15.15
C ASP A 51 -16.72 -4.43 -15.77
N ALA A 52 -15.78 -5.32 -16.10
CA ALA A 52 -14.59 -4.96 -16.88
C ALA A 52 -14.97 -4.55 -18.30
N GLY A 53 -14.26 -3.57 -18.88
CA GLY A 53 -14.56 -2.99 -20.20
C GLY A 53 -15.85 -2.15 -20.29
N ARG A 54 -16.71 -2.15 -19.27
CA ARG A 54 -17.91 -1.32 -19.21
C ARG A 54 -17.56 0.08 -18.65
N PRO A 55 -17.96 1.18 -19.29
CA PRO A 55 -17.79 2.53 -18.74
C PRO A 55 -18.50 2.72 -17.40
N CYS A 56 -17.88 3.47 -16.48
CA CYS A 56 -18.55 3.93 -15.27
C CYS A 56 -19.69 4.90 -15.62
N HIS A 57 -20.84 4.83 -14.94
CA HIS A 57 -21.99 5.71 -15.23
C HIS A 57 -21.71 7.20 -14.96
N ASN A 58 -20.63 7.51 -14.24
CA ASN A 58 -20.14 8.87 -13.99
C ASN A 58 -19.09 9.35 -15.01
N LEU A 59 -18.80 8.55 -16.05
CA LEU A 59 -17.82 8.88 -17.09
C LEU A 59 -18.47 9.71 -18.21
N GLN A 60 -17.97 10.92 -18.39
CA GLN A 60 -18.41 11.85 -19.43
C GLN A 60 -17.77 11.49 -20.79
N ASP A 61 -18.30 12.06 -21.88
CA ASP A 61 -17.86 11.76 -23.25
C ASP A 61 -16.42 12.24 -23.52
N ASP A 62 -15.99 13.29 -22.84
CA ASP A 62 -14.62 13.83 -22.83
C ASP A 62 -13.64 13.06 -21.91
N PHE A 63 -14.00 11.85 -21.49
CA PHE A 63 -13.26 10.96 -20.59
C PHE A 63 -13.09 11.45 -19.14
N ARG A 64 -13.72 12.58 -18.74
CA ARG A 64 -13.65 13.06 -17.35
C ARG A 64 -14.71 12.41 -16.48
N CYS A 65 -14.45 12.32 -15.18
CA CYS A 65 -15.44 11.86 -14.21
C CYS A 65 -16.29 13.05 -13.72
N GLY A 66 -17.59 13.03 -14.01
CA GLY A 66 -18.51 14.14 -13.68
C GLY A 66 -18.63 14.45 -12.19
N ILE A 67 -18.33 13.47 -11.33
CA ILE A 67 -18.35 13.61 -9.86
C ILE A 67 -16.95 13.66 -9.22
N HIS A 68 -15.87 13.92 -9.98
CA HIS A 68 -14.49 13.76 -9.49
C HIS A 68 -14.20 14.49 -8.15
N ARG A 69 -14.84 15.64 -7.90
CA ARG A 69 -14.68 16.44 -6.66
C ARG A 69 -15.45 15.89 -5.45
N HIS A 70 -16.36 14.94 -5.67
CA HIS A 70 -17.31 14.42 -4.69
C HIS A 70 -17.27 12.88 -4.61
N LEU A 71 -16.19 12.26 -5.11
CA LEU A 71 -16.05 10.80 -5.18
C LEU A 71 -16.16 10.10 -3.83
N ARG A 72 -15.80 10.72 -2.69
CA ARG A 72 -15.93 10.07 -1.38
C ARG A 72 -17.36 10.16 -0.85
N GLU A 73 -18.01 11.29 -1.12
CA GLU A 73 -19.37 11.63 -0.72
C GLU A 73 -20.40 10.79 -1.48
N GLU A 74 -20.20 10.61 -2.79
CA GLU A 74 -21.02 9.77 -3.69
C GLU A 74 -20.71 8.27 -3.57
N GLY A 75 -19.86 7.85 -2.62
CA GLY A 75 -19.58 6.44 -2.35
C GLY A 75 -18.63 5.75 -3.33
N PHE A 76 -17.76 6.50 -4.03
CA PHE A 76 -16.67 6.01 -4.89
C PHE A 76 -15.30 6.27 -4.25
N ALA A 77 -15.17 6.05 -2.94
CA ALA A 77 -13.93 6.29 -2.21
C ALA A 77 -12.74 5.49 -2.79
N GLY A 78 -12.98 4.29 -3.33
CA GLY A 78 -11.98 3.47 -4.01
C GLY A 78 -11.35 4.15 -5.24
N CYS A 79 -12.12 4.95 -5.99
CA CYS A 79 -11.58 5.77 -7.09
C CYS A 79 -10.59 6.84 -6.62
N THR A 80 -10.71 7.32 -5.37
CA THR A 80 -9.76 8.30 -4.79
C THR A 80 -8.52 7.65 -4.18
N VAL A 81 -8.57 6.33 -3.96
CA VAL A 81 -7.43 5.53 -3.49
C VAL A 81 -6.60 5.01 -4.66
N PHE A 82 -7.24 4.57 -5.74
CA PHE A 82 -6.57 3.97 -6.89
C PHE A 82 -5.56 4.91 -7.58
N ASP A 83 -4.37 4.37 -7.90
CA ASP A 83 -3.35 5.03 -8.73
C ASP A 83 -2.91 4.10 -9.88
N CYS A 84 -2.61 4.70 -11.03
CA CYS A 84 -2.11 4.02 -12.23
C CYS A 84 -0.62 4.27 -12.50
N PHE A 85 0.09 5.06 -11.69
CA PHE A 85 1.49 5.43 -11.87
C PHE A 85 1.80 6.04 -13.26
N GLY A 86 0.83 6.78 -13.81
CA GLY A 86 0.94 7.40 -15.14
C GLY A 86 0.69 6.46 -16.33
N ALA A 87 0.39 5.17 -16.09
CA ALA A 87 0.10 4.22 -17.16
C ALA A 87 -1.14 4.59 -18.00
N GLY A 88 -2.09 5.33 -17.41
CA GLY A 88 -3.29 5.79 -18.11
C GLY A 88 -2.95 6.69 -19.31
N GLN A 89 -2.19 7.76 -19.08
CA GLN A 89 -1.74 8.62 -20.16
C GLN A 89 -0.68 7.96 -21.06
N LYS A 90 0.18 7.07 -20.53
CA LYS A 90 1.14 6.31 -21.35
C LYS A 90 0.43 5.49 -22.43
N VAL A 91 -0.56 4.69 -22.06
CA VAL A 91 -1.30 3.85 -23.02
C VAL A 91 -2.07 4.73 -24.00
N SER A 92 -2.74 5.77 -23.51
CA SER A 92 -3.56 6.67 -24.33
C SER A 92 -2.74 7.44 -25.38
N GLN A 93 -1.69 8.14 -24.95
CA GLN A 93 -0.95 9.07 -25.80
C GLN A 93 0.26 8.44 -26.52
N VAL A 94 0.90 7.43 -25.93
CA VAL A 94 2.14 6.84 -26.48
C VAL A 94 1.86 5.50 -27.15
N THR A 95 1.20 4.55 -26.46
CA THR A 95 0.97 3.20 -27.02
C THR A 95 -0.11 3.17 -28.11
N PHE A 96 -1.12 4.04 -28.02
CA PHE A 96 -2.18 4.21 -29.02
C PHE A 96 -2.16 5.58 -29.71
N GLY A 97 -1.07 6.35 -29.56
CA GLY A 97 -0.80 7.56 -30.36
C GLY A 97 -1.82 8.70 -30.26
N GLY A 98 -2.66 8.73 -29.22
CA GLY A 98 -3.75 9.71 -29.09
C GLY A 98 -5.08 9.30 -29.74
N HIS A 99 -5.18 8.10 -30.30
CA HIS A 99 -6.43 7.54 -30.84
C HIS A 99 -7.23 6.88 -29.71
N ASP A 100 -8.53 7.21 -29.56
CA ASP A 100 -9.36 6.79 -28.42
C ASP A 100 -10.34 5.63 -28.73
N TRP A 101 -10.78 4.92 -27.69
CA TRP A 101 -11.62 3.72 -27.82
C TRP A 101 -13.11 3.98 -28.13
N ARG A 102 -13.58 5.23 -28.06
CA ARG A 102 -14.94 5.62 -28.50
C ARG A 102 -14.93 5.94 -30.00
N SER A 103 -13.94 6.70 -30.46
CA SER A 103 -13.75 7.05 -31.87
C SER A 103 -13.29 5.84 -32.70
N GLU A 104 -12.47 4.96 -32.13
CA GLU A 104 -12.02 3.72 -32.76
C GLU A 104 -12.36 2.48 -31.91
N PRO A 105 -13.61 1.98 -31.91
CA PRO A 105 -14.03 0.86 -31.07
C PRO A 105 -13.22 -0.44 -31.24
N GLY A 106 -12.60 -0.66 -32.40
CA GLY A 106 -11.68 -1.78 -32.66
C GLY A 106 -10.36 -1.74 -31.87
N THR A 107 -10.06 -0.64 -31.18
CA THR A 107 -8.90 -0.52 -30.27
C THR A 107 -9.23 -0.90 -28.83
N ALA A 108 -10.50 -0.82 -28.42
CA ALA A 108 -10.95 -0.85 -27.03
C ALA A 108 -10.42 -2.06 -26.24
N GLY A 109 -10.66 -3.28 -26.75
CA GLY A 109 -10.23 -4.52 -26.09
C GLY A 109 -8.71 -4.60 -25.92
N ARG A 110 -7.92 -4.06 -26.86
CA ARG A 110 -6.46 -4.01 -26.78
C ARG A 110 -5.97 -2.99 -25.77
N MET A 111 -6.55 -1.78 -25.74
CA MET A 111 -6.26 -0.80 -24.68
C MET A 111 -6.54 -1.37 -23.28
N PHE A 112 -7.67 -2.08 -23.13
CA PHE A 112 -8.11 -2.62 -21.84
C PHE A 112 -7.25 -3.82 -21.38
N ALA A 113 -6.67 -4.60 -22.31
CA ALA A 113 -5.70 -5.65 -22.01
C ALA A 113 -4.30 -5.09 -21.69
N VAL A 114 -3.85 -4.06 -22.41
CA VAL A 114 -2.53 -3.44 -22.23
C VAL A 114 -2.45 -2.61 -20.95
N PHE A 115 -3.52 -1.91 -20.55
CA PHE A 115 -3.50 -1.01 -19.39
C PHE A 115 -3.07 -1.69 -18.07
N PRO A 116 -3.60 -2.87 -17.68
CA PRO A 116 -3.13 -3.61 -16.49
C PRO A 116 -1.66 -4.04 -16.54
N VAL A 117 -1.09 -4.27 -17.73
CA VAL A 117 0.34 -4.57 -17.91
C VAL A 117 1.16 -3.31 -17.68
N VAL A 118 0.86 -2.23 -18.41
CA VAL A 118 1.61 -0.97 -18.32
C VAL A 118 1.51 -0.36 -16.93
N ARG A 119 0.37 -0.52 -16.21
CA ARG A 119 0.22 -0.12 -14.80
C ARG A 119 1.24 -0.80 -13.88
N GLN A 120 1.55 -2.07 -14.13
CA GLN A 120 2.51 -2.83 -13.33
C GLN A 120 3.96 -2.50 -13.71
N LEU A 121 4.25 -2.26 -14.99
CA LEU A 121 5.57 -1.75 -15.41
C LEU A 121 5.83 -0.37 -14.80
N HIS A 122 4.85 0.53 -14.85
CA HIS A 122 4.94 1.86 -14.24
C HIS A 122 5.06 1.83 -12.71
N GLU A 123 4.43 0.88 -12.03
CA GLU A 123 4.67 0.63 -10.60
C GLU A 123 6.14 0.24 -10.33
N LEU A 124 6.75 -0.62 -11.15
CA LEU A 124 8.17 -0.96 -11.02
C LEU A 124 9.07 0.25 -11.32
N LEU A 125 8.72 1.06 -12.32
CA LEU A 125 9.42 2.33 -12.62
C LEU A 125 9.32 3.32 -11.46
N TRP A 126 8.19 3.38 -10.74
CA TRP A 126 8.04 4.23 -9.56
C TRP A 126 9.06 3.86 -8.48
N TYR A 127 9.08 2.59 -8.04
CA TYR A 127 10.02 2.15 -7.00
C TYR A 127 11.50 2.26 -7.43
N LEU A 128 11.81 1.96 -8.70
CA LEU A 128 13.17 2.08 -9.23
C LEU A 128 13.62 3.54 -9.34
N THR A 129 12.75 4.44 -9.80
CA THR A 129 13.06 5.88 -9.89
C THR A 129 13.14 6.52 -8.52
N GLU A 130 12.29 6.12 -7.56
CA GLU A 130 12.40 6.50 -6.15
C GLU A 130 13.76 6.09 -5.58
N ALA A 131 14.15 4.82 -5.78
CA ALA A 131 15.43 4.29 -5.30
C ALA A 131 16.64 5.09 -5.80
N LEU A 132 16.58 5.65 -7.02
CA LEU A 132 17.66 6.51 -7.55
C LEU A 132 17.75 7.87 -6.85
N THR A 133 16.67 8.37 -6.24
CA THR A 133 16.73 9.62 -5.45
C THR A 133 17.42 9.43 -4.09
N LEU A 134 17.53 8.18 -3.60
CA LEU A 134 18.05 7.86 -2.27
C LEU A 134 19.59 7.87 -2.24
N PRO A 135 20.25 8.66 -1.36
CA PRO A 135 21.70 8.63 -1.22
C PRO A 135 22.23 7.24 -0.79
N ALA A 136 21.51 6.56 0.11
CA ALA A 136 21.87 5.23 0.60
C ALA A 136 21.91 4.15 -0.50
N ALA A 137 21.23 4.36 -1.63
CA ALA A 137 21.24 3.43 -2.77
C ALA A 137 22.50 3.54 -3.64
N ALA A 138 23.45 4.44 -3.33
CA ALA A 138 24.67 4.63 -4.11
C ALA A 138 25.46 3.33 -4.42
N PRO A 139 25.61 2.35 -3.49
CA PRO A 139 26.31 1.09 -3.78
C PRO A 139 25.62 0.17 -4.80
N VAL A 140 24.37 0.44 -5.20
CA VAL A 140 23.59 -0.36 -6.16
C VAL A 140 23.04 0.47 -7.34
N ARG A 141 23.44 1.75 -7.42
CA ARG A 141 22.88 2.75 -8.35
C ARG A 141 22.90 2.30 -9.81
N GLU A 142 24.01 1.76 -10.28
CA GLU A 142 24.17 1.27 -11.67
C GLU A 142 23.36 0.01 -11.99
N GLU A 143 22.96 -0.76 -10.97
CA GLU A 143 22.05 -1.88 -11.15
C GLU A 143 20.59 -1.41 -11.20
N VAL A 144 20.23 -0.44 -10.34
CA VAL A 144 18.90 0.19 -10.32
C VAL A 144 18.64 1.00 -11.60
N LEU A 145 19.64 1.73 -12.12
CA LEU A 145 19.57 2.46 -13.39
C LEU A 145 19.24 1.50 -14.55
N ARG A 146 20.05 0.46 -14.74
CA ARG A 146 19.83 -0.54 -15.81
C ARG A 146 18.48 -1.24 -15.67
N ALA A 147 18.03 -1.56 -14.45
CA ALA A 147 16.71 -2.14 -14.22
C ALA A 147 15.58 -1.15 -14.56
N ARG A 148 15.70 0.14 -14.23
CA ARG A 148 14.72 1.16 -14.63
C ARG A 148 14.64 1.26 -16.15
N ASP A 149 15.79 1.34 -16.80
CA ASP A 149 15.89 1.60 -18.25
C ASP A 149 15.40 0.38 -19.06
N GLU A 150 15.61 -0.85 -18.58
CA GLU A 150 15.01 -2.06 -19.14
C GLU A 150 13.47 -2.04 -19.01
N ILE A 151 12.93 -1.71 -17.83
CA ILE A 151 11.47 -1.64 -17.65
C ILE A 151 10.85 -0.50 -18.49
N ASP A 152 11.50 0.66 -18.60
CA ASP A 152 11.02 1.77 -19.44
C ASP A 152 11.04 1.40 -20.93
N ALA A 153 12.07 0.71 -21.40
CA ALA A 153 12.10 0.17 -22.76
C ALA A 153 10.91 -0.78 -23.02
N LEU A 154 10.55 -1.65 -22.07
CA LEU A 154 9.37 -2.51 -22.19
C LEU A 154 8.06 -1.71 -22.31
N THR A 155 7.94 -0.53 -21.68
CA THR A 155 6.75 0.35 -21.85
C THR A 155 6.62 0.98 -23.24
N ARG A 156 7.59 0.77 -24.14
CA ARG A 156 7.64 1.33 -25.50
C ARG A 156 7.36 0.28 -26.59
N LEU A 157 7.12 -0.97 -26.20
CA LEU A 157 6.72 -2.06 -27.11
C LEU A 157 5.31 -1.84 -27.69
N GLY A 158 4.99 -2.56 -28.76
CA GLY A 158 3.68 -2.50 -29.40
C GLY A 158 2.55 -3.09 -28.54
N PRO A 159 1.27 -2.78 -28.83
CA PRO A 159 0.12 -3.26 -28.05
C PRO A 159 0.08 -4.78 -27.85
N GLU A 160 0.36 -5.56 -28.89
CA GLU A 160 0.30 -7.02 -28.83
C GLU A 160 1.46 -7.62 -28.01
N GLU A 161 2.66 -7.03 -28.11
CA GLU A 161 3.84 -7.42 -27.33
C GLU A 161 3.66 -7.10 -25.84
N LEU A 162 3.08 -5.93 -25.53
CA LEU A 162 2.69 -5.55 -24.18
C LEU A 162 1.64 -6.52 -23.61
N ALA A 163 0.61 -6.86 -24.38
CA ALA A 163 -0.43 -7.79 -23.93
C ALA A 163 0.11 -9.21 -23.62
N GLY A 164 1.17 -9.64 -24.29
CA GLY A 164 1.84 -10.93 -24.06
C GLY A 164 2.94 -10.94 -22.99
N LEU A 165 3.24 -9.82 -22.31
CA LEU A 165 4.40 -9.68 -21.44
C LEU A 165 4.21 -10.29 -20.05
N ASP A 166 5.09 -11.22 -19.64
CA ASP A 166 5.14 -11.71 -18.26
C ASP A 166 5.75 -10.65 -17.32
N VAL A 167 4.87 -9.86 -16.68
CA VAL A 167 5.26 -8.85 -15.68
C VAL A 167 5.64 -9.47 -14.33
N ALA A 168 5.27 -10.73 -14.06
CA ALA A 168 5.69 -11.43 -12.84
C ALA A 168 7.17 -11.81 -12.91
N GLU A 169 7.66 -12.24 -14.07
CA GLU A 169 9.09 -12.48 -14.33
C GLU A 169 9.90 -11.18 -14.17
N ARG A 170 9.41 -10.06 -14.76
CA ARG A 170 10.04 -8.72 -14.60
C ARG A 170 10.06 -8.26 -13.15
N ARG A 171 8.96 -8.41 -12.40
CA ARG A 171 8.88 -8.12 -10.96
C ARG A 171 9.84 -9.01 -10.15
N GLY A 172 9.96 -10.29 -10.52
CA GLY A 172 10.90 -11.24 -9.93
C GLY A 172 12.36 -10.81 -10.08
N ARG A 173 12.73 -10.20 -11.22
CA ARG A 173 14.08 -9.65 -11.46
C ARG A 173 14.33 -8.32 -10.75
N VAL A 174 13.30 -7.48 -10.56
CA VAL A 174 13.40 -6.18 -9.87
C VAL A 174 13.41 -6.31 -8.33
N ASN A 175 12.66 -7.25 -7.76
CA ASN A 175 12.52 -7.41 -6.31
C ASN A 175 13.86 -7.53 -5.53
N PRO A 176 14.88 -8.30 -5.98
CA PRO A 176 16.19 -8.36 -5.33
C PRO A 176 16.94 -7.02 -5.24
N LEU A 177 16.68 -6.09 -6.16
CA LEU A 177 17.30 -4.76 -6.14
C LEU A 177 16.59 -3.85 -5.14
N LEU A 178 15.25 -3.81 -5.14
CA LEU A 178 14.47 -3.05 -4.16
C LEU A 178 14.74 -3.56 -2.72
N LEU A 179 14.93 -4.87 -2.55
CA LEU A 179 15.42 -5.47 -1.31
C LEU A 179 16.76 -4.88 -0.86
N ARG A 180 17.78 -4.83 -1.73
CA ARG A 180 19.10 -4.28 -1.39
C ARG A 180 19.03 -2.79 -1.06
N VAL A 181 18.21 -2.02 -1.77
CA VAL A 181 17.96 -0.60 -1.48
C VAL A 181 17.33 -0.42 -0.09
N SER A 182 16.28 -1.17 0.24
CA SER A 182 15.64 -1.17 1.57
C SER A 182 16.64 -1.47 2.69
N GLU A 183 17.43 -2.53 2.54
CA GLU A 183 18.43 -2.94 3.53
C GLU A 183 19.52 -1.87 3.76
N LEU A 184 19.91 -1.13 2.71
CA LEU A 184 20.86 -0.01 2.79
C LEU A 184 20.26 1.23 3.46
N VAL A 185 19.03 1.61 3.10
CA VAL A 185 18.30 2.74 3.73
C VAL A 185 18.10 2.51 5.22
N ARG A 186 17.89 1.26 5.61
CA ARG A 186 17.55 0.84 6.98
C ARG A 186 18.76 0.48 7.83
N GLU A 187 19.97 0.61 7.31
CA GLU A 187 21.22 0.38 8.04
C GLU A 187 21.32 1.23 9.33
N PRO A 188 21.07 2.57 9.31
CA PRO A 188 21.20 3.40 10.52
C PRO A 188 20.24 3.00 11.65
N ALA A 189 19.08 2.42 11.29
CA ALA A 189 18.08 1.93 12.23
C ALA A 189 18.44 0.58 12.88
N ARG A 190 19.54 -0.05 12.42
CA ARG A 190 20.15 -1.28 12.95
C ARG A 190 21.43 -0.98 13.71
N ALA A 191 22.27 -0.05 13.22
CA ALA A 191 23.48 0.39 13.91
C ALA A 191 23.21 0.97 15.32
N GLY A 192 22.05 1.63 15.52
CA GLY A 192 21.62 2.12 16.84
C GLY A 192 21.08 1.04 17.81
N GLY A 193 20.97 -0.23 17.39
CA GLY A 193 20.53 -1.34 18.24
C GLY A 193 21.71 -2.10 18.84
N GLN A 194 21.60 -2.54 20.10
CA GLN A 194 22.59 -3.43 20.71
C GLN A 194 22.72 -4.72 19.88
N GLY A 195 23.97 -5.07 19.54
CA GLY A 195 24.32 -5.92 18.40
C GLY A 195 23.47 -7.17 18.18
N GLY A 196 22.58 -7.09 17.18
CA GLY A 196 21.78 -8.22 16.70
C GLY A 196 20.84 -7.82 15.56
N ARG A 197 20.42 -8.81 14.75
CA ARG A 197 19.26 -8.63 13.87
C ARG A 197 18.00 -8.57 14.73
N ASP A 198 17.59 -7.37 15.15
CA ASP A 198 16.41 -7.22 16.00
C ASP A 198 15.13 -7.63 15.25
N ARG A 199 14.70 -8.87 15.49
CA ARG A 199 13.49 -9.47 14.94
C ARG A 199 12.22 -8.64 15.21
N LYS A 200 12.22 -7.75 16.21
CA LYS A 200 11.09 -6.84 16.47
C LYS A 200 10.81 -5.88 15.32
N LYS A 201 11.84 -5.56 14.51
CA LYS A 201 11.77 -4.68 13.33
C LYS A 201 11.52 -5.43 12.00
N ASP A 202 11.34 -6.75 12.03
CA ASP A 202 10.88 -7.53 10.87
C ASP A 202 9.38 -7.82 11.03
N ARG A 203 8.55 -7.21 10.18
CA ARG A 203 7.07 -7.28 10.22
C ARG A 203 6.48 -7.61 8.84
N ARG A 204 7.27 -8.27 7.99
CA ARG A 204 6.88 -8.59 6.60
C ARG A 204 5.69 -9.54 6.56
N GLY A 205 4.68 -9.21 5.76
CA GLY A 205 3.44 -9.97 5.68
C GLY A 205 2.67 -10.08 7.00
N ALA A 206 3.01 -9.27 8.02
CA ALA A 206 2.39 -9.39 9.33
C ALA A 206 0.93 -8.94 9.28
N ASP A 207 0.05 -9.75 9.87
CA ASP A 207 -1.30 -9.30 10.22
C ASP A 207 -1.19 -8.32 11.39
N LEU A 208 -1.55 -7.07 11.12
CA LEU A 208 -1.61 -5.95 12.06
C LEU A 208 -2.97 -5.24 11.94
N ILE A 209 -4.00 -5.95 11.49
CA ILE A 209 -5.34 -5.40 11.25
C ILE A 209 -5.95 -4.93 12.58
N GLY A 210 -6.32 -3.65 12.64
CA GLY A 210 -6.80 -3.01 13.87
C GLY A 210 -5.77 -2.92 15.02
N ALA A 211 -4.48 -3.14 14.73
CA ALA A 211 -3.44 -3.15 15.75
C ALA A 211 -3.30 -1.78 16.44
N ARG A 212 -3.00 -1.81 17.75
CA ARG A 212 -2.79 -0.60 18.57
C ARG A 212 -1.31 -0.28 18.64
N LEU A 213 -0.86 0.55 17.70
CA LEU A 213 0.54 0.94 17.48
C LEU A 213 0.76 2.45 17.71
N ARG A 214 -0.15 3.11 18.45
CA ARG A 214 -0.07 4.53 18.81
C ARG A 214 1.23 4.81 19.56
N GLY A 215 2.05 5.72 19.04
CA GLY A 215 3.37 6.06 19.62
C GLY A 215 4.41 4.94 19.51
N ALA A 216 4.23 3.94 18.64
CA ALA A 216 5.20 2.86 18.48
C ALA A 216 6.48 3.33 17.77
N ASP A 217 7.63 2.86 18.25
CA ASP A 217 8.87 2.84 17.48
C ASP A 217 8.76 1.78 16.37
N LEU A 218 8.68 2.24 15.14
CA LEU A 218 8.80 1.46 13.91
C LEU A 218 9.96 2.02 13.04
N TYR A 219 10.95 2.67 13.66
CA TYR A 219 12.09 3.31 13.01
C TYR A 219 12.90 2.26 12.24
N GLY A 220 12.90 2.33 10.91
CA GLY A 220 13.50 1.33 10.03
C GLY A 220 12.85 -0.06 10.08
N ALA A 221 11.56 -0.16 10.42
CA ALA A 221 10.81 -1.41 10.35
C ALA A 221 10.69 -1.94 8.90
N ASP A 222 10.63 -3.27 8.77
CA ASP A 222 10.31 -3.95 7.52
C ASP A 222 8.80 -4.25 7.50
N LEU A 223 7.99 -3.36 6.91
CA LEU A 223 6.52 -3.48 6.88
C LEU A 223 6.00 -3.98 5.52
N ARG A 224 6.87 -4.56 4.69
CA ARG A 224 6.53 -5.02 3.33
C ARG A 224 5.40 -6.03 3.33
N GLY A 225 4.35 -5.75 2.58
CA GLY A 225 3.15 -6.60 2.53
C GLY A 225 2.40 -6.73 3.86
N ALA A 226 2.69 -5.91 4.87
CA ALA A 226 1.98 -5.98 6.16
C ALA A 226 0.54 -5.46 6.02
N TYR A 227 -0.39 -6.13 6.68
CA TYR A 227 -1.80 -5.76 6.68
C TYR A 227 -2.08 -4.83 7.85
N LEU A 228 -2.03 -3.51 7.62
CA LEU A 228 -2.24 -2.46 8.63
C LEU A 228 -3.67 -1.89 8.57
N ILE A 229 -4.62 -2.64 8.01
CA ILE A 229 -6.00 -2.20 7.77
C ILE A 229 -6.64 -1.76 9.08
N GLY A 230 -7.05 -0.49 9.18
CA GLY A 230 -7.62 0.10 10.38
C GLY A 230 -6.70 0.18 11.61
N ALA A 231 -5.38 0.02 11.45
CA ALA A 231 -4.44 0.12 12.56
C ALA A 231 -4.34 1.54 13.14
N ASP A 232 -4.22 1.66 14.46
CA ASP A 232 -3.98 2.92 15.17
C ASP A 232 -2.46 3.17 15.21
N LEU A 233 -1.94 3.95 14.26
CA LEU A 233 -0.53 4.33 14.11
C LEU A 233 -0.24 5.77 14.58
N ARG A 234 -1.15 6.38 15.34
CA ARG A 234 -1.07 7.82 15.66
C ARG A 234 0.21 8.15 16.42
N GLY A 235 0.96 9.15 15.96
CA GLY A 235 2.25 9.52 16.54
C GLY A 235 3.32 8.41 16.51
N ALA A 236 3.16 7.37 15.70
CA ALA A 236 4.21 6.36 15.52
C ALA A 236 5.40 6.93 14.72
N ASP A 237 6.59 6.43 15.01
CA ASP A 237 7.80 6.74 14.27
C ASP A 237 7.99 5.69 13.15
N LEU A 238 7.74 6.09 11.91
CA LEU A 238 7.86 5.27 10.69
C LEU A 238 9.03 5.75 9.81
N ARG A 239 9.93 6.59 10.34
CA ARG A 239 11.09 7.08 9.59
C ARG A 239 11.98 5.91 9.17
N LEU A 240 12.50 5.97 7.95
CA LEU A 240 13.24 4.88 7.29
C LEU A 240 12.50 3.53 7.16
N ALA A 241 11.20 3.43 7.52
CA ALA A 241 10.46 2.17 7.35
C ALA A 241 10.27 1.84 5.86
N ASP A 242 10.30 0.55 5.55
CA ASP A 242 10.03 0.02 4.21
C ASP A 242 8.56 -0.41 4.11
N LEU A 243 7.82 0.22 3.17
CA LEU A 243 6.38 0.11 3.05
C LEU A 243 5.92 -0.50 1.70
N ILE A 244 6.81 -1.11 0.89
CA ILE A 244 6.38 -1.69 -0.40
C ILE A 244 5.27 -2.75 -0.22
N GLY A 245 4.12 -2.50 -0.82
CA GLY A 245 2.93 -3.36 -0.74
C GLY A 245 2.22 -3.39 0.62
N ALA A 246 2.57 -2.54 1.60
CA ALA A 246 1.87 -2.46 2.88
C ALA A 246 0.43 -1.92 2.71
N ASP A 247 -0.57 -2.58 3.29
CA ASP A 247 -1.97 -2.19 3.17
C ASP A 247 -2.39 -1.25 4.32
N LEU A 248 -2.44 0.05 4.02
CA LEU A 248 -2.79 1.12 4.98
C LEU A 248 -4.29 1.49 4.97
N ARG A 249 -5.18 0.68 4.37
CA ARG A 249 -6.61 1.03 4.23
C ARG A 249 -7.27 1.34 5.59
N GLY A 250 -7.70 2.59 5.76
CA GLY A 250 -8.32 3.08 6.99
C GLY A 250 -7.40 3.19 8.20
N ALA A 251 -6.09 2.94 8.06
CA ALA A 251 -5.10 3.14 9.13
C ALA A 251 -5.05 4.61 9.56
N ASP A 252 -4.80 4.87 10.84
CA ASP A 252 -4.77 6.22 11.42
C ASP A 252 -3.32 6.67 11.70
N LEU A 253 -2.77 7.45 10.77
CA LEU A 253 -1.42 8.01 10.80
C LEU A 253 -1.38 9.41 11.46
N SER A 254 -2.43 9.86 12.16
CA SER A 254 -2.50 11.24 12.68
C SER A 254 -1.31 11.55 13.60
N GLY A 255 -0.54 12.60 13.29
CA GLY A 255 0.71 12.94 13.98
C GLY A 255 1.90 11.98 13.80
N ALA A 256 1.81 10.92 13.00
CA ALA A 256 2.91 9.98 12.75
C ALA A 256 4.02 10.58 11.87
N ASP A 257 5.25 10.08 11.96
CA ASP A 257 6.39 10.57 11.18
C ASP A 257 6.87 9.52 10.17
N LEU A 258 6.58 9.73 8.89
CA LEU A 258 7.02 8.89 7.76
C LEU A 258 8.24 9.48 7.04
N THR A 259 8.97 10.42 7.65
CA THR A 259 10.10 11.10 6.98
C THR A 259 11.19 10.11 6.58
N GLY A 260 11.43 9.96 5.28
CA GLY A 260 12.42 9.02 4.75
C GLY A 260 11.99 7.55 4.77
N SER A 261 10.72 7.23 5.06
CA SER A 261 10.17 5.91 4.72
C SER A 261 10.24 5.69 3.20
N VAL A 262 10.53 4.47 2.76
CA VAL A 262 10.74 4.15 1.33
C VAL A 262 9.67 3.23 0.76
N PHE A 263 9.46 3.36 -0.54
CA PHE A 263 8.46 2.65 -1.33
C PHE A 263 7.02 2.85 -0.85
N LEU A 264 6.79 3.99 -0.17
CA LEU A 264 5.48 4.51 0.15
C LEU A 264 4.93 5.28 -1.06
N THR A 265 3.68 4.99 -1.40
CA THR A 265 3.01 5.52 -2.59
C THR A 265 1.87 6.48 -2.25
N GLN A 266 1.42 7.26 -3.23
CA GLN A 266 0.26 8.12 -3.06
C GLN A 266 -1.03 7.32 -2.78
N PHE A 267 -1.18 6.12 -3.37
CA PHE A 267 -2.34 5.26 -3.13
C PHE A 267 -2.43 4.82 -1.65
N GLN A 268 -1.30 4.47 -1.04
CA GLN A 268 -1.25 4.07 0.37
C GLN A 268 -1.58 5.24 1.32
N LEU A 269 -1.13 6.45 1.02
CA LEU A 269 -1.54 7.65 1.78
C LEU A 269 -3.03 7.96 1.59
N ASN A 270 -3.54 7.87 0.35
CA ASN A 270 -4.95 8.12 0.05
C ASN A 270 -5.90 7.10 0.71
N ALA A 271 -5.42 5.86 0.91
CA ALA A 271 -6.11 4.80 1.64
C ALA A 271 -6.20 5.06 3.15
N ALA A 272 -5.23 5.79 3.71
CA ALA A 272 -5.11 6.06 5.13
C ALA A 272 -5.83 7.34 5.58
N ARG A 273 -5.91 7.50 6.91
CA ARG A 273 -6.22 8.75 7.61
C ARG A 273 -4.94 9.34 8.17
N GLY A 274 -4.94 10.66 8.35
CA GLY A 274 -3.88 11.42 9.01
C GLY A 274 -4.37 12.85 9.22
N ASP A 275 -3.48 13.72 9.69
CA ASP A 275 -3.80 15.11 10.00
C ASP A 275 -2.71 16.08 9.50
N ALA A 276 -2.77 17.34 9.92
CA ALA A 276 -1.75 18.34 9.59
C ALA A 276 -0.38 18.05 10.24
N ALA A 277 -0.33 17.29 11.33
CA ALA A 277 0.89 16.93 12.05
C ALA A 277 1.58 15.68 11.48
N THR A 278 0.87 14.79 10.80
CA THR A 278 1.45 13.64 10.08
C THR A 278 2.52 14.14 9.10
N ARG A 279 3.77 13.71 9.27
CA ARG A 279 4.90 14.08 8.39
C ARG A 279 5.04 13.03 7.30
N ILE A 280 5.14 13.45 6.04
CA ILE A 280 5.19 12.56 4.86
C ILE A 280 6.46 12.81 4.02
N PRO A 281 6.94 11.82 3.23
CA PRO A 281 8.02 12.02 2.27
C PRO A 281 7.73 13.16 1.28
N PRO A 282 8.73 13.99 0.89
CA PRO A 282 8.51 15.18 0.08
C PRO A 282 8.09 14.90 -1.38
N GLY A 283 8.24 13.66 -1.86
CA GLY A 283 7.75 13.24 -3.17
C GLY A 283 6.23 12.98 -3.22
N LEU A 284 5.54 12.96 -2.07
CA LEU A 284 4.12 12.65 -1.92
C LEU A 284 3.30 13.87 -1.48
N THR A 285 2.03 13.88 -1.84
CA THR A 285 1.08 14.96 -1.54
C THR A 285 0.21 14.58 -0.34
N ARG A 286 -0.04 15.51 0.59
CA ARG A 286 -1.00 15.28 1.69
C ARG A 286 -2.41 15.06 1.11
N PRO A 287 -3.09 13.93 1.39
CA PRO A 287 -4.44 13.69 0.88
C PRO A 287 -5.43 14.74 1.39
N ALA A 288 -6.27 15.30 0.51
CA ALA A 288 -7.15 16.42 0.86
C ALA A 288 -8.14 16.07 2.00
N HIS A 289 -8.58 14.81 2.10
CA HIS A 289 -9.52 14.35 3.12
C HIS A 289 -8.92 14.28 4.54
N TRP A 290 -7.60 14.39 4.70
CA TRP A 290 -6.96 14.54 6.02
C TRP A 290 -7.20 15.92 6.65
N SER A 291 -7.63 16.90 5.85
CA SER A 291 -8.02 18.24 6.33
C SER A 291 -9.35 18.24 7.10
N ALA A 292 -10.19 17.22 6.89
CA ALA A 292 -11.47 17.08 7.56
C ALA A 292 -11.27 16.31 8.87
N THR A 293 -11.51 16.98 10.01
CA THR A 293 -11.44 16.36 11.33
C THR A 293 -12.53 15.29 11.46
N ALA A 294 -12.19 14.06 11.08
CA ALA A 294 -13.10 12.92 11.10
C ALA A 294 -13.35 12.47 12.54
N THR A 295 -14.25 13.18 13.23
CA THR A 295 -14.76 12.84 14.57
C THR A 295 -15.05 11.34 14.62
N ALA A 296 -14.31 10.62 15.46
CA ALA A 296 -14.50 9.18 15.60
C ALA A 296 -15.97 8.89 15.96
N PRO A 297 -16.60 7.86 15.36
CA PRO A 297 -17.98 7.52 15.68
C PRO A 297 -18.09 7.31 17.18
N ALA A 298 -18.96 8.09 17.83
CA ALA A 298 -19.05 8.15 19.27
C ALA A 298 -19.26 6.73 19.83
N ARG A 299 -18.33 6.27 20.68
CA ARG A 299 -18.46 4.99 21.37
C ARG A 299 -19.79 5.01 22.10
N ARG A 300 -20.75 4.20 21.67
CA ARG A 300 -22.03 4.03 22.39
C ARG A 300 -21.71 3.72 23.84
N ALA A 301 -22.19 4.58 24.74
CA ALA A 301 -22.05 4.35 26.17
C ALA A 301 -22.69 2.99 26.52
N PRO A 302 -22.10 2.22 27.46
CA PRO A 302 -22.76 1.04 27.98
C PRO A 302 -24.10 1.48 28.60
N GLN A 303 -25.21 0.92 28.12
CA GLN A 303 -26.52 1.23 28.68
C GLN A 303 -26.57 0.73 30.13
N GLY A 304 -26.88 1.65 31.06
CA GLY A 304 -26.84 1.39 32.50
C GLY A 304 -27.77 0.26 32.93
N GLY A 305 -27.36 -0.45 33.99
CA GLY A 305 -28.05 -1.66 34.45
C GLY A 305 -29.46 -1.40 34.99
N LYS A 306 -30.31 -2.44 34.93
CA LYS A 306 -31.54 -2.51 35.72
C LYS A 306 -31.26 -3.17 37.07
N GLN A 307 -31.40 -2.40 38.14
CA GLN A 307 -31.52 -2.83 39.54
C GLN A 307 -32.48 -1.84 40.24
N ALA A 308 -33.33 -2.23 41.19
CA ALA A 308 -33.69 -3.56 41.72
C ALA A 308 -35.10 -3.48 42.37
N GLN A 309 -35.35 -4.27 43.44
CA GLN A 309 -36.56 -4.32 44.30
C GLN A 309 -37.73 -5.11 43.65
N ASP A 310 -38.51 -5.98 44.32
CA ASP A 310 -38.62 -6.42 45.74
C ASP A 310 -39.47 -7.74 45.79
N ARG A 311 -39.65 -8.63 46.81
CA ARG A 311 -39.35 -8.74 48.26
C ARG A 311 -39.07 -10.19 48.76
N THR A 312 -38.35 -10.28 49.88
CA THR A 312 -38.40 -11.25 51.03
C THR A 312 -38.96 -12.69 50.92
N ARG A 313 -38.19 -13.68 51.43
CA ARG A 313 -38.53 -14.62 52.56
C ARG A 313 -37.29 -15.47 52.94
N ALA A 314 -36.57 -15.18 54.02
CA ALA A 314 -36.77 -15.54 55.43
C ALA A 314 -36.46 -17.02 55.83
N GLU A 315 -35.25 -17.21 56.38
CA GLU A 315 -34.84 -18.05 57.54
C GLU A 315 -35.05 -19.59 57.61
N GLY A 316 -33.93 -20.33 57.71
CA GLY A 316 -33.50 -20.89 59.01
C GLY A 316 -33.66 -22.40 59.31
N ARG A 317 -32.54 -23.13 59.45
CA ARG A 317 -32.21 -24.08 60.55
C ARG A 317 -30.79 -24.66 60.43
N ALA A 318 -30.31 -25.37 61.47
CA ALA A 318 -28.88 -25.70 61.65
C ALA A 318 -28.59 -27.08 62.26
N ALA A 319 -27.29 -27.46 62.17
CA ALA A 319 -26.52 -28.38 63.03
C ALA A 319 -26.54 -29.91 62.79
N ARG A 320 -25.45 -30.54 63.31
CA ARG A 320 -25.05 -31.98 63.34
C ARG A 320 -24.38 -32.51 62.04
N GLY A 321 -23.29 -33.29 62.09
CA GLY A 321 -22.36 -33.59 63.20
C GLY A 321 -21.59 -34.91 63.07
N GLY A 322 -20.25 -34.90 63.17
CA GLY A 322 -19.37 -36.10 63.15
C GLY A 322 -19.05 -36.63 61.73
N ALA A 323 -18.02 -37.47 61.50
CA ALA A 323 -16.97 -37.98 62.39
C ALA A 323 -15.65 -38.25 61.60
N ARG A 324 -14.64 -38.88 62.25
CA ARG A 324 -13.25 -39.05 61.74
C ARG A 324 -13.00 -40.39 61.01
N ARG A 325 -11.76 -40.56 60.52
CA ARG A 325 -11.00 -41.80 60.19
C ARG A 325 -11.00 -42.24 58.73
N ASP A 326 -9.96 -42.89 58.18
CA ASP A 326 -8.53 -42.97 58.53
C ASP A 326 -7.75 -43.36 57.22
N ALA A 327 -6.44 -43.14 57.15
CA ALA A 327 -5.60 -43.57 56.02
C ALA A 327 -5.00 -44.98 56.23
N PRO A 328 -4.56 -45.67 55.15
CA PRO A 328 -3.11 -45.93 55.03
C PRO A 328 -2.58 -45.88 53.58
N ALA A 329 -1.27 -46.17 53.39
CA ALA A 329 -0.56 -46.00 52.11
C ALA A 329 0.24 -47.24 51.66
N GLY A 330 0.48 -47.34 50.34
CA GLY A 330 1.48 -48.20 49.67
C GLY A 330 1.71 -47.69 48.24
N ARG A 331 2.92 -47.47 47.72
CA ARG A 331 4.05 -48.40 47.44
C ARG A 331 3.69 -49.51 46.43
N ARG A 332 4.51 -49.81 45.40
CA ARG A 332 5.68 -49.13 44.78
C ARG A 332 6.05 -49.85 43.46
N GLY A 333 6.77 -49.18 42.56
CA GLY A 333 7.39 -49.80 41.36
C GLY A 333 6.49 -49.78 40.11
N GLY A 334 7.01 -50.01 38.90
CA GLY A 334 8.42 -50.21 38.52
C GLY A 334 8.59 -50.15 36.99
N ARG A 335 9.69 -49.55 36.51
CA ARG A 335 9.99 -49.40 35.07
C ARG A 335 10.75 -50.63 34.55
N PRO A 336 10.60 -50.99 33.27
CA PRO A 336 11.77 -50.82 32.39
C PRO A 336 11.43 -50.24 31.00
N LYS A 337 12.44 -50.12 30.13
CA LYS A 337 12.33 -49.61 28.74
C LYS A 337 12.26 -50.77 27.75
N GLY A 338 11.46 -50.64 26.68
CA GLY A 338 11.63 -51.38 25.43
C GLY A 338 12.40 -50.56 24.38
N ARG A 339 13.02 -51.23 23.39
CA ARG A 339 13.71 -50.62 22.23
C ARG A 339 13.22 -51.27 20.94
N GLY A 340 13.29 -50.52 19.84
CA GLY A 340 13.19 -51.03 18.46
C GLY A 340 11.81 -50.85 17.81
N ARG A 341 11.71 -50.89 16.47
CA ARG A 341 12.80 -50.87 15.47
C ARG A 341 12.26 -50.46 14.08
N ASP A 342 13.13 -49.85 13.29
CA ASP A 342 13.24 -49.78 11.81
C ASP A 342 12.00 -50.05 10.92
N GLY A 343 11.66 -49.06 10.07
CA GLY A 343 11.42 -49.28 8.63
C GLY A 343 9.98 -49.36 8.09
N LYS A 344 9.55 -48.30 7.41
CA LYS A 344 9.65 -48.25 5.94
C LYS A 344 9.65 -46.82 5.41
#